data_AF-A0A7Y0H891-F1
#
_entry.id   AF-A0A7Y0H891-F1
#
_cell.length_a   1.000
_cell.length_b   1.000
_cell.length_c   1.000
_cell.angle_alpha   90.00
_cell.angle_beta   90.00
_cell.angle_gamma   90.00
#
_symmetry.space_group_name_H-M   'P 1'
#
loop_
_entity.id
_entity.type
_entity.pdbx_description
1 polymer ?
#
loop_
_entity_poly.entity_id
_entity_poly.type
_entity_poly.pdbx_seq_one_letter_code
_entity_poly.pdbx_strand_id
1 'polypeptide(L)' 'MHDLRHLHATTLLMAGEAVHVVANRLGHSDPAITLRVYAHVINESSLGPAEAFAKAVAGLVDDHDPDPDE' A
#
# COMPACT_ATOMS: atom_id res chain seq x y z
N MET A 1 3.97 -3.49 -26.71
CA MET A 1 2.75 -3.10 -25.96
C MET A 1 2.79 -3.54 -24.49
N HIS A 2 3.56 -4.59 -24.15
CA HIS A 2 3.71 -5.03 -22.76
C HIS A 2 4.48 -4.04 -21.87
N ASP A 3 5.47 -3.31 -22.42
CA ASP A 3 6.33 -2.44 -21.61
C ASP A 3 5.60 -1.23 -21.02
N LEU A 4 4.70 -0.60 -21.78
CA LEU A 4 3.88 0.52 -21.26
C LEU A 4 2.89 0.04 -20.20
N ARG A 5 2.33 -1.15 -20.37
CA ARG A 5 1.45 -1.78 -19.38
C ARG A 5 2.22 -2.08 -18.09
N HIS A 6 3.44 -2.57 -18.23
CA HIS A 6 4.32 -2.87 -17.11
C HIS A 6 4.74 -1.60 -16.39
N LEU A 7 5.17 -0.57 -17.13
CA LEU A 7 5.49 0.75 -16.59
C LEU A 7 4.31 1.33 -15.80
N HIS A 8 3.10 1.33 -16.39
CA HIS A 8 1.90 1.86 -15.74
C HIS A 8 1.58 1.15 -14.42
N ALA A 9 1.60 -0.19 -14.42
CA ALA A 9 1.32 -0.98 -13.22
C ALA A 9 2.39 -0.77 -12.13
N THR A 10 3.67 -0.78 -12.50
CA THR A 10 4.78 -0.54 -11.57
C THR A 10 4.69 0.85 -10.96
N THR A 11 4.42 1.91 -11.74
CA THR A 11 4.26 3.28 -11.21
C THR A 11 3.13 3.38 -10.20
N LEU A 12 1.96 2.78 -10.48
CA LEU A 12 0.83 2.81 -9.55
C LEU A 12 1.14 2.07 -8.24
N LEU A 13 1.77 0.89 -8.33
CA LEU A 13 2.12 0.10 -7.15
C LEU A 13 3.19 0.77 -6.29
N MET A 14 4.18 1.42 -6.89
CA MET A 14 5.17 2.22 -6.16
C MET A 14 4.56 3.45 -5.49
N ALA A 15 3.48 4.01 -6.07
CA ALA A 15 2.72 5.10 -5.45
C ALA A 15 1.80 4.65 -4.30
N GLY A 16 1.77 3.34 -3.98
CA GLY A 16 0.95 2.78 -2.91
C GLY A 16 -0.49 2.46 -3.33
N GLU A 17 -0.82 2.47 -4.62
CA GLU A 17 -2.14 2.09 -5.11
C GLU A 17 -2.44 0.61 -4.79
N ALA A 18 -3.70 0.32 -4.43
CA ALA A 18 -4.06 -1.02 -4.04
C ALA A 18 -4.01 -2.00 -5.24
N VAL A 19 -3.46 -3.20 -5.03
CA VAL A 19 -3.29 -4.22 -6.09
C VAL A 19 -4.59 -4.55 -6.84
N HIS A 20 -5.72 -4.58 -6.15
CA HIS A 20 -7.02 -4.86 -6.77
C HIS A 20 -7.47 -3.73 -7.71
N VAL A 21 -7.14 -2.48 -7.41
CA VAL A 21 -7.41 -1.31 -8.28
C VAL A 21 -6.54 -1.37 -9.52
N VAL A 22 -5.24 -1.65 -9.35
CA VAL A 22 -4.31 -1.84 -10.47
C VAL A 22 -4.76 -3.01 -11.36
N ALA A 23 -5.18 -4.12 -10.77
CA ALA A 23 -5.72 -5.27 -11.50
C ALA A 23 -6.95 -4.91 -12.34
N ASN A 24 -7.90 -4.18 -11.76
CA ASN A 24 -9.10 -3.73 -12.48
C ASN A 24 -8.73 -2.80 -13.66
N ARG A 25 -7.78 -1.87 -13.48
CA ARG A 25 -7.28 -1.00 -14.57
C ARG A 25 -6.60 -1.78 -15.69
N LEU A 26 -5.97 -2.90 -15.36
CA LEU A 26 -5.36 -3.79 -16.35
C LEU A 26 -6.38 -4.71 -17.04
N GLY A 27 -7.61 -4.77 -16.54
CA GLY A 27 -8.66 -5.68 -17.02
C GLY A 27 -8.49 -7.11 -16.53
N HIS A 28 -7.81 -7.32 -15.40
CA HIS A 28 -7.70 -8.63 -14.77
C HIS A 28 -8.94 -8.88 -13.91
N SER A 29 -9.66 -9.97 -14.20
CA SER A 29 -10.79 -10.44 -13.38
C SER A 29 -10.35 -10.99 -12.02
N ASP A 30 -9.09 -11.43 -11.93
CA ASP A 30 -8.48 -11.94 -10.71
C ASP A 30 -7.25 -11.08 -10.33
N PRO A 31 -7.31 -10.34 -9.20
CA PRO A 31 -6.19 -9.57 -8.67
C PRO A 31 -4.93 -10.39 -8.38
N ALA A 32 -5.05 -11.70 -8.14
CA ALA A 32 -3.90 -12.56 -7.90
C ALA A 32 -2.98 -12.65 -9.12
N ILE A 33 -3.49 -12.42 -10.34
CA ILE A 33 -2.67 -12.31 -11.56
C ILE A 33 -1.70 -11.13 -11.42
N THR A 34 -2.22 -9.94 -11.08
CA THR A 34 -1.40 -8.75 -10.86
C THR A 34 -0.43 -8.96 -9.71
N LEU A 35 -0.89 -9.53 -8.60
CA LEU A 35 -0.03 -9.80 -7.45
C LEU A 35 1.15 -10.71 -7.82
N ARG A 36 0.92 -11.80 -8.57
CA ARG A 36 2.00 -12.72 -8.99
C ARG A 36 3.03 -12.03 -9.88
N VAL A 37 2.60 -11.15 -10.78
CA VAL A 37 3.50 -10.45 -11.71
C VAL A 37 4.31 -9.37 -11.00
N TYR A 38 3.70 -8.62 -10.08
CA TYR A 38 4.29 -7.43 -9.48
C TYR A 38 4.67 -7.56 -7.99
N ALA A 39 4.68 -8.78 -7.43
CA ALA A 39 5.03 -9.02 -6.03
C ALA A 39 6.38 -8.39 -5.62
N HIS A 40 7.36 -8.39 -6.53
CA HIS A 40 8.67 -7.78 -6.29
C HIS A 40 8.57 -6.26 -6.02
N VAL A 41 7.76 -5.54 -6.80
CA VAL A 41 7.51 -4.09 -6.63
C VAL A 41 6.82 -3.81 -5.30
N ILE A 42 5.86 -4.65 -4.92
CA ILE A 42 5.07 -4.49 -3.70
C ILE A 42 5.93 -4.75 -2.46
N ASN A 43 6.82 -5.73 -2.51
CA ASN A 43 7.72 -6.01 -1.40
C ASN A 43 8.74 -4.88 -1.21
N GLU A 44 9.23 -4.26 -2.28
CA GLU A 44 10.13 -3.11 -2.19
C GLU A 44 9.45 -1.87 -1.59
N SER A 45 8.15 -1.66 -1.82
CA SER A 45 7.40 -0.54 -1.22
C SER A 45 6.99 -0.79 0.24
N SER A 46 7.10 -2.03 0.73
CA SER A 46 6.59 -2.46 2.04
C SER A 46 7.46 -2.10 3.26
N LEU A 47 8.46 -1.24 3.13
CA LEU A 47 9.28 -0.78 4.27
C LEU A 47 8.57 0.26 5.16
N GLY A 48 7.48 0.89 4.68
CA GLY A 48 6.72 1.91 5.41
C GLY A 48 5.45 1.51 6.21
N PRO A 49 4.76 0.37 5.99
CA PRO A 49 3.47 0.08 6.66
C PRO A 49 3.56 -0.06 8.17
N ALA A 50 4.63 -0.66 8.70
CA ALA A 50 4.80 -0.82 10.14
C ALA A 50 5.01 0.53 10.83
N GLU A 51 5.81 1.41 10.23
CA GLU A 51 6.06 2.76 10.74
C GLU A 51 4.81 3.66 10.59
N ALA A 52 4.10 3.56 9.46
CA ALA A 52 2.84 4.25 9.26
C ALA A 52 1.77 3.81 10.28
N PHE A 53 1.70 2.52 10.58
CA PHE A 53 0.83 1.97 11.62
C PHE A 53 1.22 2.48 13.00
N ALA A 54 2.51 2.42 13.36
CA ALA A 54 3.01 2.93 14.64
C ALA A 54 2.66 4.42 14.83
N LYS A 55 2.84 5.24 13.79
CA LYS A 55 2.48 6.66 13.81
C LYS A 55 0.96 6.87 13.96
N ALA A 56 0.15 6.10 13.26
CA ALA A 56 -1.31 6.20 13.36
C ALA A 56 -1.82 5.81 14.75
N VAL A 57 -1.24 4.78 15.37
CA VAL A 57 -1.59 4.36 16.74
C VAL A 57 -1.09 5.35 17.78
N ALA A 58 0.14 5.87 17.65
CA ALA A 58 0.69 6.85 18.59
C ALA A 58 -0.17 8.13 18.65
N GLY A 59 -0.62 8.64 17.51
CA GLY A 59 -1.51 9.81 17.47
C GLY A 59 -2.89 9.59 18.09
N LEU A 60 -3.31 8.35 18.34
CA LEU A 60 -4.55 8.03 19.06
C LEU A 60 -4.34 7.93 20.58
N VAL A 61 -3.11 7.76 21.05
CA VAL A 61 -2.78 7.59 22.48
C VAL A 61 -2.43 8.92 23.14
N ASP A 62 -1.87 9.87 22.39
CA ASP A 62 -1.48 11.21 22.92
C ASP A 62 -2.68 12.12 23.27
N ASP A 63 -3.90 11.81 22.82
CA ASP A 63 -5.12 12.57 23.17
C ASP A 63 -5.71 12.19 24.56
N HIS A 64 -5.10 11.24 25.28
CA HIS A 64 -5.46 10.98 26.67
C HIS A 64 -4.74 11.98 27.58
N ASP A 65 -5.39 13.12 27.83
CA ASP A 65 -5.05 14.05 28.90
C ASP A 65 -5.07 13.27 30.23
N PRO A 66 -3.92 13.05 30.91
CA PRO A 66 -3.95 12.44 32.22
C PRO A 66 -4.71 13.38 33.16
N ASP A 67 -5.76 12.85 33.80
CA ASP A 67 -6.58 13.58 34.76
C ASP A 67 -5.63 14.24 35.80
N PRO A 68 -5.62 15.58 35.95
CA PRO A 68 -4.65 16.27 36.80
C PRO A 68 -4.86 16.05 38.31
N ASP A 69 -5.83 15.22 38.71
CA ASP A 69 -6.30 15.06 40.09
C ASP A 69 -6.03 13.66 40.70
N GLU A 70 -4.82 13.11 40.55
CA GLU A 70 -4.24 12.10 41.47
C GLU A 70 -3.06 12.65 42.29
#